data_AF-A0A7S6WR24-F1
#
_entry.id   AF-A0A7S6WR24-F1
#
_cell.length_a   1.000
_cell.length_b   1.000
_cell.length_c   1.000
_cell.angle_alpha   90.00
_cell.angle_beta   90.00
_cell.angle_gamma   90.00
#
_symmetry.space_group_name_H-M   'P 1'
#
loop_
_entity.id
_entity.type
_entity.pdbx_description
1 polymer ?
#
loop_
_entity_poly.entity_id
_entity_poly.type
_entity_poly.pdbx_seq_one_letter_code
_entity_poly.pdbx_strand_id
1 'polypeptide(L)'
;MENTNKKYKQFTIRFLDRSIRFLSYSVLALTVLYFSGSIQDFLDSNLFLILNIVTVFYILLALFSLSAVLIKAFYIIFYKEKKYIFLFIVDIFLFLLSISAAVFFSFLMITAKGNI
;
A
#
# COMPACT_ATOMS: atom_id res chain seq x y z
N MET A 1 -0.88 33.47 -11.95
CA MET A 1 -0.30 32.12 -12.16
C MET A 1 -0.13 31.29 -10.88
N GLU A 2 -0.31 31.84 -9.67
CA GLU A 2 -0.16 31.10 -8.40
C GLU A 2 -1.29 30.08 -8.12
N ASN A 3 -2.49 30.32 -8.67
CA ASN A 3 -3.71 29.57 -8.34
C ASN A 3 -3.77 28.16 -8.97
N THR A 4 -3.14 27.98 -10.14
CA THR A 4 -3.06 26.66 -10.79
C THR A 4 -2.18 25.69 -10.01
N ASN A 5 -1.04 26.17 -9.51
CA ASN A 5 -0.08 25.35 -8.77
C ASN A 5 -0.67 24.80 -7.45
N LYS A 6 -1.47 25.60 -6.74
CA LYS A 6 -2.25 25.13 -5.57
C LYS A 6 -3.28 24.06 -5.93
N LYS A 7 -3.96 24.20 -7.09
CA LYS A 7 -4.99 23.26 -7.55
C LYS A 7 -4.39 21.91 -7.97
N TYR A 8 -3.28 21.91 -8.71
CA TYR A 8 -2.53 20.69 -9.05
C TYR A 8 -1.93 20.02 -7.81
N LYS A 9 -1.36 20.80 -6.88
CA LYS A 9 -0.87 20.31 -5.58
C LYS A 9 -1.93 19.57 -4.78
N GLN A 10 -3.14 20.13 -4.67
CA GLN A 10 -4.26 19.45 -4.01
C GLN A 10 -4.73 18.22 -4.78
N PHE A 11 -4.71 18.25 -6.12
CA PHE A 11 -5.07 17.10 -6.93
C PHE A 11 -4.12 15.93 -6.71
N THR A 12 -2.80 16.15 -6.78
CA THR A 12 -1.79 15.08 -6.59
C THR A 12 -1.88 14.45 -5.20
N ILE A 13 -2.00 15.26 -4.15
CA ILE A 13 -2.13 14.75 -2.77
C ILE A 13 -3.43 13.96 -2.62
N ARG A 14 -4.55 14.46 -3.15
CA ARG A 14 -5.86 13.77 -3.07
C ARG A 14 -5.89 12.50 -3.89
N PHE A 15 -5.27 12.50 -5.07
CA PHE A 15 -5.18 11.32 -5.92
C PHE A 15 -4.37 10.23 -5.22
N LEU A 16 -3.21 10.58 -4.68
CA LEU A 16 -2.35 9.64 -3.99
C LEU A 16 -2.99 9.07 -2.72
N ASP A 17 -3.65 9.92 -1.92
CA ASP A 17 -4.41 9.46 -0.74
C ASP A 17 -5.53 8.49 -1.13
N ARG A 18 -6.25 8.77 -2.23
CA ARG A 18 -7.32 7.89 -2.73
C ARG A 18 -6.76 6.57 -3.27
N SER A 19 -5.63 6.60 -3.96
CA SER A 19 -4.93 5.39 -4.44
C SER A 19 -4.46 4.53 -3.27
N ILE A 20 -3.83 5.11 -2.25
CA ILE A 20 -3.39 4.40 -1.04
C ILE A 20 -4.58 3.74 -0.34
N ARG A 21 -5.70 4.46 -0.17
CA ARG A 21 -6.92 3.89 0.42
C ARG A 21 -7.48 2.74 -0.41
N PHE A 22 -7.63 2.93 -1.72
CA PHE A 22 -8.11 1.88 -2.63
C PHE A 22 -7.25 0.63 -2.53
N LEU A 23 -5.93 0.81 -2.55
CA LEU A 23 -4.98 -0.30 -2.50
C LEU A 23 -5.01 -0.98 -1.12
N SER A 24 -5.13 -0.21 -0.04
CA SER A 24 -5.26 -0.73 1.33
C SER A 24 -6.52 -1.56 1.51
N TYR A 25 -7.68 -1.09 0.99
CA TYR A 25 -8.92 -1.87 1.00
C TYR A 25 -8.82 -3.13 0.13
N SER A 26 -8.16 -3.05 -1.02
CA SER A 26 -7.96 -4.20 -1.91
C SER A 26 -7.11 -5.28 -1.24
N VAL A 27 -6.01 -4.88 -0.60
CA VAL A 27 -5.15 -5.76 0.17
C VAL A 27 -5.92 -6.39 1.34
N LEU A 28 -6.67 -5.60 2.11
CA LEU A 28 -7.50 -6.11 3.20
C LEU A 28 -8.52 -7.15 2.71
N ALA A 29 -9.20 -6.86 1.60
CA ALA A 29 -10.16 -7.78 1.01
C ALA A 29 -9.50 -9.10 0.59
N LEU A 30 -8.35 -9.03 -0.09
CA LEU A 30 -7.58 -10.22 -0.49
C LEU A 30 -7.11 -11.02 0.73
N THR A 31 -6.62 -10.35 1.78
CA THR A 31 -6.21 -11.01 3.03
C THR A 31 -7.40 -11.69 3.71
N VAL A 32 -8.57 -11.04 3.78
CA VAL A 32 -9.78 -11.66 4.36
C VAL A 32 -10.24 -12.86 3.53
N LEU A 33 -10.19 -12.75 2.20
CA LEU A 33 -10.51 -13.87 1.31
C LEU A 33 -9.58 -15.06 1.55
N TYR A 34 -8.28 -14.81 1.74
CA TYR A 34 -7.29 -15.85 2.05
C TYR A 34 -7.64 -16.65 3.32
N PHE A 35 -8.21 -16.01 4.34
CA PHE A 35 -8.61 -16.68 5.59
C PHE A 35 -10.02 -17.30 5.56
N SER A 36 -10.80 -17.10 4.48
CA SER A 36 -12.18 -17.59 4.41
C SER A 36 -12.21 -19.05 3.91
N GLY A 37 -12.56 -19.97 4.82
CA GLY A 37 -12.49 -21.42 4.58
C GLY A 37 -13.37 -21.98 3.46
N SER A 38 -14.45 -21.28 3.05
CA SER A 38 -15.27 -21.72 1.90
C SER A 38 -14.58 -21.50 0.55
N ILE A 39 -13.53 -20.68 0.51
CA ILE A 39 -12.75 -20.37 -0.70
C ILE A 39 -11.45 -21.18 -0.67
N GLN A 40 -11.18 -21.96 0.39
CA GLN A 40 -9.91 -22.63 0.63
C GLN A 40 -9.56 -23.64 -0.48
N ASP A 41 -10.54 -24.37 -1.03
CA ASP A 41 -10.32 -25.27 -2.17
C ASP A 41 -9.95 -24.51 -3.46
N PHE A 42 -10.54 -23.33 -3.68
CA PHE A 42 -10.18 -22.44 -4.80
C PHE A 42 -8.83 -21.74 -4.57
N LEU A 43 -8.53 -21.43 -3.31
CA LEU A 43 -7.28 -20.84 -2.87
C LEU A 43 -6.15 -21.84 -3.00
N ASP A 44 -6.33 -23.12 -2.69
CA ASP A 44 -5.30 -24.15 -2.87
C ASP A 44 -4.98 -24.34 -4.36
N SER A 45 -5.99 -24.36 -5.24
CA SER A 45 -5.74 -24.48 -6.68
C SER A 45 -5.06 -23.24 -7.27
N ASN A 46 -5.27 -22.05 -6.68
CA ASN A 46 -4.76 -20.77 -7.17
C ASN A 46 -3.76 -20.11 -6.21
N LEU A 47 -3.18 -20.87 -5.28
CA LEU A 47 -2.48 -20.34 -4.10
C LEU A 47 -1.33 -19.43 -4.52
N PHE A 48 -0.54 -19.91 -5.47
CA PHE A 48 0.59 -19.18 -6.03
C PHE A 48 0.17 -17.91 -6.76
N LEU A 49 -0.95 -17.94 -7.48
CA LEU A 49 -1.44 -16.77 -8.21
C LEU A 49 -1.92 -15.70 -7.21
N ILE A 50 -2.66 -16.11 -6.18
CA ILE A 50 -3.17 -15.20 -5.14
C ILE A 50 -2.02 -14.62 -4.31
N LEU A 51 -1.07 -15.45 -3.86
CA LEU A 51 0.11 -14.96 -3.12
C LEU A 51 0.93 -13.97 -3.95
N ASN A 52 1.09 -14.23 -5.25
CA ASN A 52 1.86 -13.36 -6.12
C ASN A 52 1.15 -12.02 -6.33
N ILE A 53 -0.17 -12.02 -6.57
CA ILE A 53 -0.98 -10.79 -6.65
C ILE A 53 -0.90 -10.02 -5.33
N VAL A 54 -1.10 -10.68 -4.19
CA VAL A 54 -1.05 -10.04 -2.86
C VAL A 54 0.33 -9.42 -2.62
N THR A 55 1.41 -10.13 -2.96
CA THR A 55 2.78 -9.63 -2.82
C THR A 55 3.03 -8.39 -3.70
N VAL A 56 2.60 -8.43 -4.97
CA VAL A 56 2.69 -7.27 -5.88
C VAL A 56 1.90 -6.09 -5.34
N PHE A 57 0.71 -6.32 -4.80
CA PHE A 57 -0.11 -5.25 -4.21
C PHE A 57 0.55 -4.62 -2.98
N TYR A 58 1.19 -5.42 -2.11
CA TYR A 58 1.95 -4.89 -0.98
C TYR A 58 3.17 -4.08 -1.43
N ILE A 59 3.88 -4.52 -2.49
CA ILE A 59 4.99 -3.75 -3.08
C ILE A 59 4.48 -2.43 -3.66
N LEU A 60 3.37 -2.44 -4.39
CA LEU A 60 2.75 -1.24 -4.94
C LEU A 60 2.31 -0.28 -3.82
N LEU A 61 1.79 -0.82 -2.71
CA LEU A 61 1.40 -0.06 -1.52
C LEU A 61 2.62 0.63 -0.91
N ALA A 62 3.74 -0.08 -0.81
CA ALA A 62 4.99 0.49 -0.33
C ALA A 62 5.46 1.66 -1.22
N LEU A 63 5.43 1.49 -2.54
CA LEU A 63 5.84 2.54 -3.49
C LEU A 63 4.94 3.79 -3.42
N PHE A 64 3.62 3.61 -3.34
CA PHE A 64 2.70 4.74 -3.21
C PHE A 64 2.82 5.41 -1.84
N SER A 65 2.99 4.64 -0.77
CA SER A 65 3.19 5.19 0.57
C SER A 65 4.49 6.00 0.64
N LEU A 66 5.59 5.48 0.08
CA LEU A 66 6.86 6.20 -0.01
C LEU A 66 6.72 7.50 -0.80
N SER A 67 6.02 7.46 -1.94
CA SER A 67 5.75 8.65 -2.73
C SER A 67 4.97 9.70 -1.93
N ALA A 68 4.00 9.26 -1.10
CA ALA A 68 3.20 10.16 -0.28
C ALA A 68 4.02 10.78 0.86
N VAL A 69 4.87 9.98 1.50
CA VAL A 69 5.86 10.44 2.49
C VAL A 69 6.76 11.52 1.87
N LEU A 70 7.35 11.29 0.69
CA LEU A 70 8.23 12.27 0.03
C LEU A 70 7.51 13.58 -0.29
N ILE A 71 6.30 13.50 -0.85
CA ILE A 71 5.50 14.69 -1.21
C ILE A 71 5.11 15.47 0.05
N LYS A 72 4.62 14.78 1.10
CA LYS A 72 4.23 15.42 2.36
C LYS A 72 5.44 15.99 3.10
N ALA A 73 6.59 15.30 3.11
CA ALA A 73 7.85 15.80 3.67
C ALA A 73 8.30 17.09 2.99
N PHE A 74 8.32 17.10 1.65
CA PHE A 74 8.64 18.29 0.87
C PHE A 74 7.73 19.46 1.25
N TYR A 75 6.43 19.23 1.39
CA TYR A 75 5.50 20.28 1.78
C TYR A 75 5.65 20.77 3.22
N ILE A 76 5.94 19.88 4.18
CA ILE A 76 6.18 20.27 5.57
C ILE A 76 7.45 21.14 5.67
N ILE A 77 8.52 20.76 4.97
CA ILE A 77 9.82 21.47 5.01
C ILE A 77 9.72 22.84 4.30
N PHE A 78 9.20 22.88 3.07
CA PHE A 78 9.20 24.10 2.26
C PHE A 78 8.06 25.07 2.59
N TYR A 79 6.88 24.58 3.00
CA TYR A 79 5.71 25.44 3.24
C TYR A 79 5.31 25.53 4.73
N LYS A 80 6.02 24.86 5.65
CA LYS A 80 5.76 24.84 7.11
C LYS A 80 4.31 24.50 7.50
N GLU A 81 3.60 23.78 6.65
CA GLU A 81 2.20 23.40 6.83
C GLU A 81 2.09 22.22 7.80
N LYS A 82 1.93 22.50 9.10
CA LYS A 82 1.82 21.49 10.17
C LYS A 82 0.61 20.54 10.02
N LYS A 83 -0.40 20.94 9.24
CA LYS A 83 -1.63 20.16 9.01
C LYS A 83 -1.36 18.76 8.44
N TYR A 84 -0.25 18.57 7.72
CA TYR A 84 0.08 17.30 7.08
C TYR A 84 0.95 16.37 7.95
N ILE A 85 1.38 16.78 9.15
CA ILE A 85 2.28 16.00 10.01
C ILE A 85 1.62 14.68 10.44
N PHE A 86 0.36 14.69 10.85
CA PHE A 86 -0.34 13.46 11.24
C PHE A 86 -0.47 12.48 10.06
N LEU A 87 -0.89 12.98 8.91
CA LEU A 87 -1.02 12.21 7.66
C LEU A 87 0.33 11.69 7.15
N PHE A 88 1.43 12.35 7.49
CA PHE A 88 2.78 11.92 7.16
C PHE A 88 3.23 10.75 8.05
N ILE A 89 2.95 10.81 9.35
CA ILE A 89 3.25 9.71 10.29
C ILE A 89 2.47 8.45 9.92
N VAL A 90 1.19 8.61 9.54
CA VAL A 90 0.36 7.48 9.08
C VAL A 90 0.96 6.82 7.85
N ASP A 91 1.39 7.59 6.84
CA ASP A 91 2.01 7.01 5.64
C ASP A 91 3.35 6.32 5.93
N ILE A 92 4.16 6.84 6.87
CA ILE A 92 5.40 6.16 7.30
C ILE A 92 5.06 4.81 7.92
N PHE A 93 4.08 4.77 8.83
CA PHE A 93 3.65 3.53 9.44
C PHE A 93 3.12 2.54 8.40
N LEU A 94 2.29 3.02 7.47
CA LEU A 94 1.74 2.21 6.38
C LEU A 94 2.85 1.65 5.47
N PHE A 95 3.88 2.46 5.19
CA PHE A 95 5.04 2.04 4.42
C PHE A 95 5.80 0.90 5.10
N LEU A 96 6.13 1.04 6.39
CA LEU A 96 6.81 -0.01 7.15
C LEU A 96 5.98 -1.30 7.22
N LEU A 97 4.68 -1.17 7.47
CA LEU A 97 3.77 -2.31 7.50
C LEU A 97 3.70 -3.02 6.15
N SER A 98 3.63 -2.26 5.05
CA SER A 98 3.59 -2.81 3.70
C SER A 98 4.86 -3.59 3.32
N ILE A 99 6.05 -3.10 3.73
CA ILE A 99 7.31 -3.82 3.52
C ILE A 99 7.33 -5.10 4.33
N SER A 100 7.00 -5.03 5.63
CA SER A 100 6.98 -6.21 6.49
C SER A 100 6.03 -7.28 5.96
N ALA A 101 4.83 -6.88 5.53
CA ALA A 101 3.87 -7.78 4.92
C ALA A 101 4.36 -8.36 3.58
N ALA A 102 4.96 -7.54 2.70
CA ALA A 102 5.52 -8.03 1.42
C ALA A 102 6.60 -9.10 1.65
N VAL A 103 7.48 -8.90 2.63
CA VAL A 103 8.49 -9.89 3.01
C VAL A 103 7.84 -11.16 3.55
N PHE A 104 6.85 -11.03 4.44
CA PHE A 104 6.13 -12.17 5.00
C PHE A 104 5.43 -13.01 3.92
N PHE A 105 4.69 -12.38 3.01
CA PHE A 105 4.01 -13.08 1.92
C PHE A 105 4.98 -13.66 0.88
N SER A 106 6.11 -12.98 0.61
CA SER A 106 7.17 -13.54 -0.24
C SER A 106 7.79 -14.78 0.39
N PHE A 107 8.01 -14.78 1.71
CA PHE A 107 8.50 -15.96 2.43
C PHE A 107 7.50 -17.11 2.34
N LEU A 108 6.22 -16.86 2.59
CA LEU A 108 5.16 -17.86 2.43
C LEU A 108 5.12 -18.44 1.01
N MET A 109 5.33 -17.61 -0.01
CA MET A 109 5.36 -18.07 -1.41
C MET A 109 6.51 -19.04 -1.66
N ILE A 110 7.70 -18.76 -1.12
CA ILE A 110 8.87 -19.63 -1.25
C ILE A 110 8.64 -20.93 -0.49
N THR A 111 8.11 -20.88 0.74
CA THR A 111 7.79 -22.07 1.55
C THR A 111 6.74 -22.94 0.86
N ALA A 112 5.67 -22.35 0.31
CA ALA A 112 4.66 -23.08 -0.44
C ALA A 112 5.26 -23.76 -1.67
N LYS A 113 6.21 -23.11 -2.37
CA LYS A 113 6.87 -23.66 -3.56
C LYS A 113 7.86 -24.79 -3.24
N GLY A 114 8.54 -24.70 -2.09
CA GLY A 114 9.49 -25.72 -1.63
C GLY A 114 8.85 -26.95 -0.99
N ASN A 115 7.54 -26.92 -0.75
CA ASN A 115 6.76 -28.05 -0.24
C ASN A 115 6.03 -28.83 -1.36
N ILE A 116 6.44 -28.62 -2.61
CA ILE A 116 6.07 -29.40 -3.81
C ILE A 116 7.28 -30.23 -4.20
#